data_AF-A0A139LB45-F1
#
_entry.id   AF-A0A139LB45-F1
#
_cell.length_a   1.000
_cell.length_b   1.000
_cell.length_c   1.000
_cell.angle_alpha   90.00
_cell.angle_beta   90.00
_cell.angle_gamma   90.00
#
_symmetry.space_group_name_H-M   'P 1'
#
loop_
_entity.id
_entity.type
_entity.pdbx_description
1 polymer ?
#
loop_
_entity_poly.entity_id
_entity_poly.type
_entity_poly.pdbx_seq_one_letter_code
_entity_poly.pdbx_strand_id
1 'polypeptide(L)'
;MHQGKYMFFQLLNFLDRNDFNYLARTYDGDKYVKQFTCWNQFAVLMFGQLSNRESLRDIVLAAQAHASKAYHLGFGKSATKSNFFPSLFHA
;
A
#
# COMPACT_ATOMS: atom_id res chain seq x y z
N MET A 1 -16.92 1.93 20.76
CA MET A 1 -17.22 1.01 19.62
C MET A 1 -16.91 1.77 18.33
N HIS A 2 -15.89 1.38 17.57
CA HIS A 2 -15.50 2.10 16.35
C HIS A 2 -16.47 1.78 15.20
N GLN A 3 -17.47 2.65 15.03
CA GLN A 3 -18.30 2.66 13.82
C GLN A 3 -17.63 3.51 12.75
N GLY A 4 -17.35 2.90 11.58
CA GLY A 4 -17.28 3.64 10.32
C GLY A 4 -16.10 3.36 9.38
N LYS A 5 -14.88 3.12 9.88
CA LYS A 5 -13.67 2.92 9.04
C LYS A 5 -12.67 2.03 9.76
N TYR A 6 -12.01 1.11 9.05
CA TYR A 6 -10.97 0.24 9.60
C TYR A 6 -9.89 1.07 10.32
N MET A 7 -9.38 0.58 11.45
CA MET A 7 -8.34 1.28 12.24
C MET A 7 -7.11 1.65 11.40
N PHE A 8 -6.76 0.79 10.44
CA PHE A 8 -5.71 1.06 9.47
C PHE A 8 -6.00 2.28 8.56
N PHE A 9 -7.25 2.45 8.10
CA PHE A 9 -7.65 3.63 7.32
C PHE A 9 -7.59 4.91 8.15
N GLN A 10 -7.88 4.83 9.46
CA GLN A 10 -7.73 5.97 10.36
C GLN A 10 -6.26 6.34 10.55
N LEU A 11 -5.37 5.35 10.70
CA LEU A 11 -3.93 5.54 10.76
C LEU A 11 -3.38 6.20 9.49
N LEU A 12 -3.83 5.77 8.31
CA LEU A 12 -3.44 6.39 7.05
C LEU A 12 -3.90 7.84 6.92
N ASN A 13 -5.03 8.23 7.53
CA ASN A 13 -5.51 9.63 7.48
C ASN A 13 -4.66 10.59 8.33
N PHE A 14 -3.83 10.10 9.25
CA PHE A 14 -2.88 10.95 9.96
C PHE A 14 -1.71 11.39 9.07
N LEU A 15 -1.51 10.72 7.93
CA LEU A 15 -0.47 11.05 6.98
C LEU A 15 -1.07 11.92 5.88
N ASP A 16 -0.45 13.06 5.62
CA ASP A 16 -0.88 13.93 4.52
C ASP A 16 -0.55 13.25 3.18
N ARG A 17 -1.61 12.82 2.50
CA ARG A 17 -1.49 12.16 1.19
C ARG A 17 -0.96 13.11 0.11
N ASN A 18 -1.21 14.41 0.22
CA ASN A 18 -0.72 15.39 -0.75
C ASN A 18 0.78 15.57 -0.60
N ASP A 19 1.29 15.67 0.62
CA ASP A 19 2.73 15.75 0.88
C ASP A 19 3.45 14.49 0.41
N PHE A 20 2.88 13.31 0.69
CA PHE A 20 3.43 12.06 0.17
C PHE A 20 3.44 12.03 -1.36
N ASN A 21 2.32 12.41 -2.00
CA ASN A 21 2.23 12.44 -3.47
C ASN A 21 3.18 13.47 -4.08
N TYR A 22 3.45 14.59 -3.39
CA TYR A 22 4.44 15.56 -3.80
C TYR A 22 5.82 14.90 -3.83
N LEU A 23 6.24 14.23 -2.74
CA LEU A 23 7.50 13.48 -2.70
C LEU A 23 7.56 12.39 -3.77
N ALA A 24 6.51 11.59 -3.93
CA ALA A 24 6.44 10.55 -4.93
C ALA A 24 6.63 11.11 -6.35
N ARG A 25 6.12 12.32 -6.64
CA ARG A 25 6.36 13.01 -7.92
C ARG A 25 7.76 13.57 -8.04
N THR A 26 8.28 14.19 -6.98
CA THR A 26 9.64 14.76 -6.94
C THR A 26 10.70 13.70 -7.28
N TYR A 27 10.52 12.48 -6.79
CA TYR A 27 11.43 11.36 -7.03
C TYR A 27 11.00 10.44 -8.18
N ASP A 28 9.96 10.81 -8.94
CA ASP A 28 9.45 10.00 -10.06
C ASP A 28 9.09 8.55 -9.63
N GLY A 29 8.60 8.38 -8.39
CA GLY A 29 8.30 7.08 -7.79
C GLY A 29 7.13 6.35 -8.45
N ASP A 30 6.24 7.10 -9.10
CA ASP A 30 5.14 6.57 -9.90
C ASP A 30 5.48 6.52 -11.41
N LYS A 31 6.74 6.71 -11.81
CA LYS A 31 7.15 6.62 -13.22
C LYS A 31 6.81 5.23 -13.77
N TYR A 32 6.00 5.20 -14.83
CA TYR A 32 5.50 3.98 -15.49
C TYR A 32 4.49 3.15 -14.67
N VAL A 33 4.06 3.61 -13.50
CA VAL A 33 3.06 2.93 -12.69
C VAL A 33 1.66 3.24 -13.21
N LYS A 34 0.94 2.21 -13.66
CA LYS A 34 -0.42 2.38 -14.22
C LYS A 34 -1.55 2.28 -13.18
N GLN A 35 -1.37 1.48 -12.12
CA GLN A 35 -2.49 1.11 -11.22
C GLN A 35 -2.10 0.99 -9.74
N PHE A 36 -0.82 0.75 -9.41
CA PHE A 36 -0.37 0.50 -8.03
C PHE A 36 0.68 1.53 -7.60
N THR A 37 0.21 2.72 -7.23
CA THR A 37 1.06 3.88 -6.88
C THR A 37 1.96 3.63 -5.68
N CYS A 38 3.01 4.43 -5.49
CA CYS A 38 3.84 4.46 -4.29
C CYS A 38 3.00 4.64 -3.02
N TRP A 39 1.87 5.35 -3.08
CA TRP A 39 0.93 5.44 -1.96
C TRP A 39 0.33 4.07 -1.59
N ASN A 40 -0.01 3.26 -2.60
CA ASN A 40 -0.53 1.91 -2.37
C ASN A 40 0.56 0.97 -1.83
N GLN A 41 1.79 1.08 -2.35
CA GLN A 41 2.95 0.36 -1.82
C GLN A 41 3.19 0.70 -0.34
N PHE A 42 3.20 1.99 -0.02
CA PHE A 42 3.35 2.49 1.34
C PHE A 42 2.26 1.97 2.27
N ALA A 43 0.99 2.03 1.86
CA ALA A 43 -0.12 1.50 2.63
C ALA A 43 0.08 0.01 2.95
N VAL A 44 0.45 -0.80 1.96
CA VAL A 44 0.66 -2.24 2.15
C VAL A 44 1.88 -2.54 3.03
N LEU A 45 2.96 -1.75 2.94
CA LEU A 45 4.11 -1.87 3.85
C LEU A 45 3.72 -1.55 5.30
N MET A 46 2.98 -0.46 5.51
CA MET A 46 2.46 -0.08 6.84
C MET A 46 1.58 -1.18 7.43
N PHE A 47 0.73 -1.81 6.61
CA PHE A 47 -0.05 -2.96 7.04
C PHE A 47 0.82 -4.18 7.39
N GLY A 48 1.87 -4.44 6.62
CA GLY A 48 2.86 -5.46 6.92
C GLY A 48 3.48 -5.28 8.30
N GLN A 49 3.97 -4.06 8.59
CA GLN A 49 4.56 -3.72 9.88
C GLN A 49 3.56 -3.90 11.03
N LEU A 50 2.33 -3.38 10.88
CA LEU A 50 1.28 -3.49 11.90
C LEU A 50 0.76 -4.93 12.12
N SER A 51 0.93 -5.81 11.13
CA SER A 51 0.57 -7.23 11.22
C SER A 51 1.77 -8.13 11.59
N ASN A 52 2.89 -7.53 11.99
CA ASN A 52 4.13 -8.19 12.38
C ASN A 52 4.65 -9.16 11.30
N ARG A 53 4.54 -8.75 10.03
CA ARG A 53 5.04 -9.51 8.87
C ARG A 53 6.43 -9.02 8.50
N GLU A 54 7.41 -9.91 8.61
CA GLU A 54 8.83 -9.57 8.40
C GLU A 54 9.27 -9.71 6.94
N SER A 55 8.57 -10.50 6.12
CA SER A 55 8.94 -10.73 4.72
C SER A 55 7.97 -10.05 3.73
N LEU A 56 8.53 -9.50 2.65
CA LEU A 56 7.74 -8.95 1.53
C LEU A 56 6.74 -9.97 0.98
N ARG A 57 7.11 -11.25 0.97
CA ARG A 57 6.23 -12.33 0.53
C ARG A 57 5.03 -12.47 1.46
N ASP A 58 5.25 -12.45 2.77
CA ASP A 58 4.17 -12.57 3.76
C ASP A 58 3.27 -11.35 3.76
N ILE A 59 3.84 -10.16 3.53
CA ILE A 59 3.08 -8.92 3.38
C ILE A 59 2.15 -9.00 2.16
N VAL A 60 2.66 -9.43 0.99
CA VAL A 60 1.84 -9.59 -0.21
C VAL A 60 0.78 -10.68 -0.01
N LEU A 61 1.11 -11.82 0.60
CA LEU A 61 0.16 -12.89 0.87
C LEU A 61 -0.94 -12.45 1.85
N ALA A 62 -0.59 -11.73 2.92
CA ALA A 62 -1.57 -11.19 3.85
C ALA A 62 -2.46 -10.13 3.17
N ALA A 63 -1.88 -9.24 2.37
CA ALA A 63 -2.65 -8.26 1.59
C ALA A 63 -3.60 -8.93 0.58
N GLN A 64 -3.16 -10.01 -0.06
CA GLN A 64 -3.98 -10.82 -0.98
C GLN A 64 -5.10 -11.58 -0.27
N ALA A 65 -4.82 -12.17 0.89
CA ALA A 65 -5.82 -12.83 1.72
C ALA A 65 -6.94 -11.87 2.17
N HIS A 66 -6.60 -10.58 2.30
CA HIS A 66 -7.54 -9.51 2.61
C HIS A 66 -8.00 -8.71 1.38
N ALA A 67 -7.74 -9.17 0.15
CA ALA A 67 -8.05 -8.45 -1.09
C ALA A 67 -9.54 -8.10 -1.24
N SER A 68 -10.44 -8.97 -0.76
CA SER A 68 -11.89 -8.73 -0.77
C SER A 68 -12.32 -7.57 0.13
N LYS A 69 -11.49 -7.20 1.12
CA LYS A 69 -11.70 -6.06 2.04
C LYS A 69 -10.70 -4.92 1.78
N ALA A 70 -9.74 -5.12 0.87
CA ALA A 70 -8.61 -4.22 0.65
C ALA A 70 -9.03 -2.82 0.19
N TYR A 71 -10.08 -2.73 -0.62
CA TYR A 71 -10.66 -1.45 -1.04
C TYR A 71 -11.22 -0.66 0.15
N HIS A 72 -11.87 -1.34 1.10
CA HIS A 72 -12.39 -0.71 2.31
C HIS A 72 -11.32 -0.46 3.39
N LEU A 73 -10.22 -1.22 3.36
CA LEU A 73 -9.05 -1.00 4.22
C LEU A 73 -8.19 0.17 3.74
N GLY A 74 -8.32 0.63 2.49
CA GLY A 74 -7.54 1.75 1.95
C GLY A 74 -6.32 1.33 1.14
N PHE A 75 -6.15 0.04 0.84
CA PHE A 75 -5.04 -0.47 0.00
C PHE A 75 -5.27 -0.27 -1.51
N GLY A 76 -6.48 0.11 -1.92
CA GLY A 76 -6.83 0.20 -3.35
C GLY A 76 -6.95 -1.19 -3.99
N LYS A 77 -6.43 -1.37 -5.21
CA LYS A 77 -6.39 -2.67 -5.91
C LYS A 77 -5.39 -3.62 -5.22
N SER A 78 -5.68 -4.91 -5.23
CA SER A 78 -4.87 -5.96 -4.57
C SER A 78 -3.38 -5.89 -4.94
N ALA A 79 -2.52 -6.00 -3.93
CA ALA A 79 -1.07 -6.09 -4.13
C ALA A 79 -0.71 -7.41 -4.79
N THR A 80 0.14 -7.35 -5.82
CA THR A 80 0.74 -8.53 -6.44
C THR A 80 2.25 -8.37 -6.44
N LYS A 81 2.97 -9.49 -6.41
CA LYS A 81 4.45 -9.47 -6.50
C LYS A 81 4.97 -8.59 -7.66
N SER A 82 4.28 -8.60 -8.78
CA SER A 82 4.62 -7.86 -9.99
C SER A 82 4.30 -6.36 -9.94
N ASN A 83 3.37 -5.91 -9.09
CA ASN A 83 3.00 -4.50 -8.98
C ASN A 83 3.64 -3.79 -7.77
N PHE A 84 4.16 -4.56 -6.82
CA PHE A 84 4.67 -4.06 -5.56
C PHE A 84 6.02 -3.33 -5.70
N PHE A 85 6.89 -3.82 -6.59
CA PHE A 85 8.12 -3.13 -7.02
C PHE A 85 8.32 -3.34 -8.53
N PRO A 86 7.69 -2.51 -9.38
CA PRO A 86 7.84 -2.64 -10.83
C PRO A 86 9.30 -2.42 -11.29
N SER A 87 10.07 -1.59 -10.58
CA SER A 87 11.48 -1.33 -10.85
C SER A 87 12.43 -2.50 -10.54
N LEU A 88 12.00 -3.49 -9.73
CA LEU A 88 12.82 -4.67 -9.41
C LEU A 88 12.74 -5.79 -10.46
N PHE A 89 11.77 -5.72 -11.39
CA PHE A 89 11.58 -6.75 -12.42
C PHE A 89 12.20 -6.38 -13.78
N HIS A 90 12.76 -5.17 -13.90
CA HIS A 90 13.44 -4.67 -15.10
C HIS A 90 14.98 -4.58 -14.93
N ALA A 91 15.54 -5.24 -13.91
CA ALA A 91 16.98 -5.36 -13.68
C ALA A 91 17.43 -6.81 -13.86
#